data_AF-A0A480A7V4-F1
#
_entry.id   AF-A0A480A7V4-F1
#
_cell.length_a   1.000
_cell.length_b   1.000
_cell.length_c   1.000
_cell.angle_alpha   90.00
_cell.angle_beta   90.00
_cell.angle_gamma   90.00
#
_symmetry.space_group_name_H-M   'P 1'
#
loop_
_entity.id
_entity.type
_entity.pdbx_description
1 polymer ?
#
loop_
_entity_poly.entity_id
_entity_poly.type
_entity_poly.pdbx_seq_one_letter_code
_entity_poly.pdbx_strand_id
1 'polypeptide(L)'
;MYLRTAEGTDALACINKEGKSVTQSQMRILRVARCNRDTPPLKRHPQHHEIVSQGADLILEQQNSTGGQLGSPKSARYRTYYKLDAYIKRTETPLFPSGEDWQNLKKAVEEIYLYPLKETTVIKINRQLKSGITDEQLATMIVSLRDNNSLCIIHPEDVQQEARIICSLGLFSVP
;
A
#
# COMPACT_ATOMS: atom_id res chain seq x y z
N MET A 1 8.64 -2.48 15.56
CA MET A 1 7.22 -2.10 15.44
C MET A 1 6.65 -2.66 14.15
N TYR A 2 5.34 -2.88 14.13
CA TYR A 2 4.57 -3.26 12.96
C TYR A 2 3.52 -2.18 12.72
N LEU A 3 3.52 -1.59 11.53
CA LEU A 3 2.45 -0.71 11.08
C LEU A 3 1.84 -1.20 9.77
N ARG A 4 0.55 -0.92 9.60
CA ARG A 4 -0.13 -0.95 8.32
C ARG A 4 -0.24 0.46 7.80
N THR A 5 0.25 0.67 6.60
CA THR A 5 0.28 1.98 5.94
C THR A 5 -1.09 2.35 5.40
N ALA A 6 -1.25 3.60 4.98
CA ALA A 6 -2.48 4.10 4.36
C ALA A 6 -2.89 3.32 3.10
N GLU A 7 -1.92 2.71 2.43
CA GLU A 7 -2.12 1.91 1.23
C GLU A 7 -2.44 0.44 1.55
N GLY A 8 -2.63 0.10 2.83
CA GLY A 8 -2.84 -1.28 3.29
C GLY A 8 -1.59 -2.15 3.25
N THR A 9 -0.40 -1.58 3.02
CA THR A 9 0.86 -2.33 3.02
C THR A 9 1.39 -2.51 4.44
N ASP A 10 1.75 -3.73 4.79
CA ASP A 10 2.34 -4.09 6.07
C ASP A 10 3.85 -3.79 6.09
N ALA A 11 4.30 -3.02 7.08
CA ALA A 11 5.70 -2.66 7.25
C ALA A 11 6.20 -2.94 8.68
N LEU A 12 7.39 -3.54 8.76
CA LEU A 12 8.10 -3.82 10.00
C LEU A 12 9.34 -2.93 10.07
N ALA A 13 9.59 -2.33 11.22
CA ALA A 13 10.83 -1.59 11.48
C ALA A 13 11.41 -1.90 12.85
N CYS A 14 12.73 -2.05 12.90
CA CYS A 14 13.52 -2.02 14.12
C CYS A 14 14.08 -0.61 14.27
N ILE A 15 13.76 0.05 15.39
CA ILE A 15 14.16 1.42 15.70
C ILE A 15 15.09 1.38 16.91
N ASN A 16 16.20 2.11 16.86
CA ASN A 16 17.12 2.21 17.99
C ASN A 16 16.66 3.28 19.00
N LYS A 17 17.45 3.49 20.07
CA LYS A 17 17.11 4.46 21.13
C LYS A 17 17.16 5.91 20.65
N GLU A 18 17.90 6.17 19.58
CA GLU A 18 18.02 7.48 18.94
C GLU A 18 16.89 7.73 17.92
N GLY A 19 15.88 6.87 17.86
CA GLY A 19 14.74 7.03 16.95
C GLY A 19 15.04 6.66 15.50
N LYS A 20 16.22 6.12 15.18
CA LYS A 20 16.64 5.79 13.81
C LYS A 20 16.26 4.37 13.41
N SER A 21 15.91 4.19 12.13
CA SER A 21 15.66 2.87 11.55
C SER A 21 16.96 2.06 11.43
N VAL A 22 17.08 0.99 12.20
CA VAL A 22 18.20 0.04 12.13
C VAL A 22 18.01 -0.91 10.94
N THR A 23 16.78 -1.39 10.75
CA THR A 23 16.41 -2.23 9.62
C THR A 23 14.89 -2.26 9.44
N GLN A 24 14.45 -2.46 8.20
CA GLN A 24 13.06 -2.72 7.84
C GLN A 24 12.88 -4.11 7.21
N SER A 25 13.92 -4.94 7.23
CA SER A 25 13.84 -6.31 6.74
C SER A 25 12.98 -7.15 7.68
N GLN A 26 11.80 -7.55 7.21
CA GLN A 26 10.87 -8.39 7.97
C GLN A 26 11.56 -9.64 8.52
N MET A 27 12.32 -10.36 7.69
CA MET A 27 13.07 -11.55 8.10
C MET A 27 14.08 -11.27 9.22
N ARG A 28 14.84 -10.18 9.11
CA ARG A 28 15.84 -9.81 10.14
C ARG A 28 15.15 -9.44 11.45
N ILE A 29 14.05 -8.70 11.38
CA ILE A 29 13.27 -8.28 12.56
C ILE A 29 12.65 -9.49 13.25
N LEU A 30 12.04 -10.41 12.52
CA LEU A 30 11.44 -11.63 13.09
C LEU A 30 12.49 -12.55 13.73
N ARG A 31 13.71 -12.62 13.17
CA ARG A 31 14.82 -13.35 13.80
C ARG A 31 15.25 -12.72 15.12
N VAL A 32 15.33 -11.40 15.18
CA VAL A 32 15.66 -10.66 16.42
C VAL A 32 14.56 -10.77 17.47
N ALA A 33 13.29 -10.76 17.03
CA ALA A 33 12.13 -10.85 17.90
C ALA A 33 11.83 -12.29 18.38
N ARG A 34 12.59 -13.28 17.92
CA ARG A 34 12.38 -14.69 18.29
C ARG A 34 12.63 -14.87 19.79
N CYS A 35 11.66 -15.47 20.49
CA CYS A 35 11.79 -15.88 21.88
C CYS A 35 11.35 -17.34 22.06
N ASN A 36 11.64 -17.91 23.24
CA ASN A 36 11.14 -19.22 23.65
C ASN A 36 9.86 -19.06 24.47
N ARG A 37 9.14 -20.17 24.67
CA ARG A 37 7.92 -20.20 25.50
C ARG A 37 8.18 -19.71 26.94
N ASP A 38 9.35 -20.02 27.48
CA ASP A 38 9.71 -19.70 28.86
C ASP A 38 10.47 -18.37 29.00
N THR A 39 10.60 -17.60 27.90
CA THR A 39 11.25 -16.29 27.95
C THR A 39 10.40 -15.33 28.81
N PRO A 40 10.94 -14.78 29.91
CA PRO A 40 10.20 -13.87 30.76
C PRO A 40 9.89 -12.56 30.02
N PRO A 41 8.77 -11.90 30.33
CA PRO A 41 8.43 -10.62 29.72
C PRO A 41 9.42 -9.54 30.14
N LEU A 42 9.76 -8.65 29.21
CA LEU A 42 10.57 -7.46 29.50
C LEU A 42 9.70 -6.39 30.19
N LYS A 43 10.32 -5.62 31.10
CA LYS A 43 9.67 -4.44 31.66
C LYS A 43 9.50 -3.38 30.57
N ARG A 44 8.36 -2.69 30.57
CA ARG A 44 8.10 -1.56 29.69
C ARG A 44 9.15 -0.48 29.92
N HIS A 45 9.83 -0.07 28.86
CA HIS A 45 10.76 1.06 28.89
C HIS A 45 10.00 2.39 28.85
N PRO A 46 10.40 3.42 29.64
CA PRO A 46 9.71 4.71 29.64
C PRO A 46 9.62 5.38 28.27
N GLN A 47 10.70 5.29 27.47
CA GLN A 47 10.77 5.88 26.12
C GLN A 47 10.09 5.04 25.02
N HIS A 48 9.42 3.93 25.35
CA HIS A 48 8.86 3.01 24.36
C HIS A 48 7.90 3.71 23.37
N HIS A 49 6.97 4.51 23.87
CA HIS A 49 5.99 5.18 23.01
C HIS A 49 6.60 6.25 22.13
N GLU A 50 7.54 7.03 22.68
CA GLU A 50 8.24 8.08 21.95
C GLU A 50 9.00 7.50 20.74
N ILE A 51 9.76 6.42 20.97
CA ILE A 51 10.53 5.74 19.91
C ILE A 51 9.59 5.11 18.86
N VAL A 52 8.45 4.56 19.29
CA VAL A 52 7.45 4.02 18.35
C VAL A 52 6.82 5.13 17.51
N SER A 53 6.55 6.31 18.08
CA SER A 53 6.04 7.46 17.35
C SER A 53 7.05 7.92 16.29
N GLN A 54 8.29 8.18 16.70
CA GLN A 54 9.38 8.57 15.79
C GLN A 54 9.58 7.55 14.66
N GLY A 55 9.47 6.26 14.99
CA GLY A 55 9.54 5.18 14.00
C GLY A 55 8.38 5.19 13.00
N ALA A 56 7.17 5.53 13.44
CA ALA A 56 6.01 5.66 12.55
C ALA A 56 6.22 6.83 11.58
N ASP A 57 6.63 7.99 12.11
CA ASP A 57 6.87 9.21 11.33
C ASP A 57 7.93 8.97 10.26
N LEU A 58 9.04 8.32 10.60
CA LEU A 58 10.09 7.96 9.64
C LEU A 58 9.59 7.06 8.50
N ILE A 59 8.74 6.07 8.81
CA ILE A 59 8.22 5.18 7.77
C ILE A 59 7.26 5.94 6.84
N LEU A 60 6.44 6.82 7.40
CA LEU A 60 5.52 7.67 6.64
C LEU A 60 6.27 8.62 5.71
N GLU A 61 7.30 9.31 6.22
CA GLU A 61 8.15 10.20 5.41
C GLU A 61 8.83 9.46 4.25
N GLN A 62 9.35 8.25 4.51
CA GLN A 62 9.98 7.41 3.48
C GLN A 62 9.00 6.95 2.40
N GLN A 63 7.75 6.67 2.77
CA GLN A 63 6.74 6.30 1.78
C GLN A 63 6.35 7.47 0.88
N ASN A 64 6.14 8.65 1.46
CA ASN A 64 5.83 9.87 0.71
C ASN A 64 6.93 10.22 -0.30
N SER A 65 8.19 9.95 0.05
CA SER A 65 9.35 10.27 -0.79
C SER A 65 9.65 9.25 -1.90
N THR A 66 9.12 8.01 -1.82
CA THR A 66 9.45 6.95 -2.79
C THR A 66 8.39 6.73 -3.88
N GLY A 67 7.14 7.21 -3.69
CA GLY A 67 6.00 6.79 -4.52
C GLY A 67 5.23 7.88 -5.28
N GLY A 68 5.42 9.17 -4.95
CA GLY A 68 4.53 10.22 -5.45
C GLY A 68 3.05 9.90 -5.15
N GLN A 69 2.12 10.47 -5.93
CA GLN A 69 0.68 10.33 -5.70
C GLN A 69 0.13 8.89 -5.80
N LEU A 70 0.83 7.99 -6.49
CA LEU A 70 0.41 6.61 -6.77
C LEU A 70 1.04 5.57 -5.83
N GLY A 71 1.96 5.99 -4.96
CA GLY A 71 2.69 5.11 -4.06
C GLY A 71 3.77 4.28 -4.76
N SER A 72 4.20 3.20 -4.12
CA SER A 72 5.32 2.36 -4.59
C SER A 72 5.13 1.86 -6.03
N PRO A 73 6.18 1.80 -6.88
CA PRO A 73 6.12 1.21 -8.22
C PRO A 73 5.63 -0.26 -8.26
N LYS A 74 5.70 -0.96 -7.12
CA LYS A 74 5.23 -2.34 -6.98
C LYS A 74 3.76 -2.45 -6.61
N SER A 75 3.10 -1.34 -6.25
CA SER A 75 1.71 -1.34 -5.79
C SER A 75 0.74 -1.71 -6.92
N ALA A 76 -0.40 -2.30 -6.56
CA ALA A 76 -1.45 -2.60 -7.52
C ALA A 76 -1.92 -1.33 -8.24
N ARG A 77 -2.06 -0.22 -7.51
CA ARG A 77 -2.50 1.08 -8.01
C ARG A 77 -1.54 1.64 -9.06
N TYR A 78 -0.26 1.73 -8.73
CA TYR A 78 0.78 2.22 -9.64
C TYR A 78 0.83 1.38 -10.93
N ARG A 79 0.91 0.05 -10.78
CA ARG A 79 1.02 -0.87 -11.92
C ARG A 79 -0.20 -0.82 -12.83
N THR A 80 -1.40 -0.76 -12.26
CA THR A 80 -2.64 -0.66 -13.03
C THR A 80 -2.74 0.68 -13.75
N TYR A 81 -2.45 1.80 -13.07
CA TYR A 81 -2.47 3.13 -13.68
C TYR A 81 -1.58 3.18 -14.92
N TYR A 82 -0.29 2.87 -14.79
CA TYR A 82 0.64 2.98 -15.92
C TYR A 82 0.34 1.99 -17.04
N LYS A 83 -0.13 0.78 -16.72
CA LYS A 83 -0.53 -0.21 -17.73
C LYS A 83 -1.73 0.27 -18.54
N LEU A 84 -2.75 0.83 -17.89
CA LEU A 84 -3.95 1.33 -18.57
C LEU A 84 -3.74 2.69 -19.25
N ASP A 85 -2.94 3.59 -18.68
CA ASP A 85 -2.55 4.85 -19.31
C ASP A 85 -1.81 4.59 -20.64
N ALA A 86 -0.85 3.65 -20.63
CA ALA A 86 -0.15 3.24 -21.84
C ALA A 86 -1.10 2.58 -22.85
N TYR A 87 -2.05 1.76 -22.38
CA TYR A 87 -3.06 1.14 -23.24
C TYR A 87 -3.97 2.17 -23.91
N ILE A 88 -4.44 3.17 -23.16
CA ILE A 88 -5.27 4.27 -23.67
C ILE A 88 -4.49 5.04 -24.75
N LYS A 89 -3.27 5.47 -24.46
CA LYS A 89 -2.43 6.22 -25.41
C LYS A 89 -2.15 5.45 -26.69
N ARG A 90 -1.94 4.13 -26.62
CA ARG A 90 -1.74 3.26 -27.78
C ARG A 90 -3.00 3.18 -28.67
N THR A 91 -4.17 3.19 -28.03
CA THR A 91 -5.47 2.91 -28.68
C THR A 91 -6.16 4.19 -29.18
N GLU A 92 -5.76 5.37 -28.69
CA GLU A 92 -6.27 6.67 -29.14
C GLU A 92 -5.79 7.11 -30.53
N THR A 93 -4.85 6.39 -31.14
CA THR A 93 -4.45 6.61 -32.54
C THR A 93 -5.55 6.15 -33.52
N PRO A 94 -5.74 6.83 -34.66
CA PRO A 94 -6.81 7.78 -34.91
C PRO A 94 -8.14 7.17 -35.40
N LEU A 95 -8.57 5.98 -34.96
CA LEU A 95 -9.77 5.37 -35.56
C LEU A 95 -10.90 4.82 -34.68
N PHE A 96 -10.81 4.55 -33.37
CA PHE A 96 -11.92 3.77 -32.76
C PHE A 96 -12.47 3.98 -31.34
N PRO A 97 -11.97 4.82 -30.41
CA PRO A 97 -12.58 4.78 -29.09
C PRO A 97 -13.64 5.89 -28.89
N SER A 98 -14.82 5.72 -29.50
CA SER A 98 -16.01 6.58 -29.33
C SER A 98 -17.19 5.83 -28.71
N GLY A 99 -16.92 4.94 -27.74
CA GLY A 99 -17.94 4.18 -26.98
C GLY A 99 -18.00 4.61 -25.51
N GLU A 100 -19.16 4.41 -24.88
CA GLU A 100 -19.39 4.69 -23.45
C GLU A 100 -18.38 3.98 -22.55
N ASP A 101 -18.05 2.71 -22.87
CA ASP A 101 -17.06 1.91 -22.17
C ASP A 101 -15.66 2.55 -22.16
N TRP A 102 -15.27 3.22 -23.25
CA TRP A 102 -13.98 3.89 -23.33
C TRP A 102 -13.92 5.13 -22.44
N GLN A 103 -15.01 5.89 -22.40
CA GLN A 103 -15.10 7.06 -21.53
C GLN A 103 -15.12 6.64 -20.06
N ASN A 104 -15.78 5.53 -19.74
CA ASN A 104 -15.75 4.94 -18.40
C ASN A 104 -14.35 4.44 -18.02
N LEU A 105 -13.59 3.87 -18.96
CA LEU A 105 -12.21 3.48 -18.73
C LEU A 105 -11.32 4.68 -18.38
N LYS A 106 -11.41 5.79 -19.12
CA LYS A 106 -10.64 7.01 -18.83
C LYS A 106 -10.95 7.54 -17.43
N LYS A 107 -12.24 7.63 -17.08
CA LYS A 107 -12.68 8.04 -15.73
C LYS A 107 -12.15 7.10 -14.65
N ALA A 108 -12.16 5.80 -14.90
CA ALA A 108 -11.60 4.82 -13.96
C ALA A 108 -10.10 5.01 -13.74
N VAL A 109 -9.33 5.28 -14.80
CA VAL A 109 -7.89 5.54 -14.70
C VAL A 109 -7.60 6.84 -13.95
N GLU A 110 -8.39 7.88 -14.20
CA GLU A 110 -8.32 9.14 -13.46
C GLU A 110 -8.66 8.94 -11.97
N GLU A 111 -9.72 8.20 -11.66
CA GLU A 111 -10.07 7.85 -10.27
C GLU A 111 -8.97 7.03 -9.58
N ILE A 112 -8.30 6.12 -10.29
CA ILE A 112 -7.13 5.39 -9.77
C ILE A 112 -5.97 6.35 -9.48
N TYR A 113 -5.79 7.40 -10.29
CA TYR A 113 -4.78 8.41 -10.05
C TYR A 113 -5.08 9.32 -8.85
N LEU A 114 -6.36 9.67 -8.67
CA LEU A 114 -6.78 10.60 -7.62
C LEU A 114 -7.00 9.92 -6.27
N TYR A 115 -7.58 8.71 -6.26
CA TYR A 115 -8.08 8.07 -5.04
C TYR A 115 -7.43 6.71 -4.76
N PRO A 116 -7.32 6.31 -3.47
CA PRO A 116 -6.84 4.99 -3.12
C PRO A 116 -7.85 3.90 -3.54
N LEU A 117 -7.32 2.74 -3.91
CA LEU A 117 -8.11 1.55 -4.24
C LEU A 117 -8.73 0.94 -2.98
N LYS A 118 -9.93 0.35 -3.09
CA LYS A 118 -10.49 -0.48 -2.01
C LYS A 118 -9.62 -1.72 -1.78
N GLU A 119 -9.47 -2.16 -0.52
CA GLU A 119 -8.58 -3.29 -0.14
C GLU A 119 -8.93 -4.59 -0.90
N THR A 120 -10.22 -4.89 -1.03
CA THR A 120 -10.71 -6.07 -1.80
C THR A 120 -10.31 -5.99 -3.27
N THR A 121 -10.27 -4.79 -3.84
CA THR A 121 -9.86 -4.53 -5.22
C THR A 121 -8.35 -4.64 -5.40
N VAL A 122 -7.55 -4.18 -4.44
CA VAL A 122 -6.09 -4.38 -4.43
C VAL A 122 -5.74 -5.87 -4.52
N ILE A 123 -6.40 -6.72 -3.72
CA ILE A 123 -6.18 -8.17 -3.73
C ILE A 123 -6.53 -8.76 -5.10
N LYS A 124 -7.71 -8.39 -5.65
CA LYS A 124 -8.17 -8.86 -6.96
C LYS A 124 -7.21 -8.47 -8.09
N ILE A 125 -6.81 -7.21 -8.15
CA ILE A 125 -5.87 -6.70 -9.16
C ILE A 125 -4.53 -7.41 -9.06
N ASN A 126 -3.96 -7.53 -7.85
CA ASN A 126 -2.69 -8.22 -7.67
C ASN A 126 -2.73 -9.67 -8.14
N ARG A 127 -3.85 -10.37 -7.91
CA ARG A 127 -4.05 -11.74 -8.41
C ARG A 127 -4.02 -11.78 -9.94
N GLN A 128 -4.75 -10.88 -10.59
CA GLN A 128 -4.84 -10.83 -12.06
C GLN A 128 -3.53 -10.38 -12.73
N LEU A 129 -2.83 -9.43 -12.13
CA LEU A 129 -1.51 -9.00 -12.59
C LEU A 129 -0.47 -10.12 -12.46
N LYS A 130 -0.59 -11.00 -11.44
CA LYS A 130 0.27 -12.17 -11.28
C LYS A 130 -0.03 -13.26 -12.31
N SER A 131 -1.29 -13.40 -12.74
CA SER A 131 -1.68 -14.36 -13.78
C SER A 131 -1.47 -13.85 -15.21
N GLY A 132 -0.90 -12.66 -15.39
CA GLY A 132 -0.57 -12.14 -16.73
C GLY A 132 -1.76 -11.60 -17.52
N ILE A 133 -2.77 -11.02 -16.85
CA ILE A 133 -3.93 -10.39 -17.50
C ILE A 133 -3.53 -9.42 -18.63
N THR A 134 -4.25 -9.48 -19.76
CA THR A 134 -4.01 -8.58 -20.90
C THR A 134 -4.48 -7.14 -20.60
N ASP A 135 -4.07 -6.18 -21.43
CA ASP A 135 -4.47 -4.77 -21.24
C ASP A 135 -6.00 -4.62 -21.40
N GLU A 136 -6.58 -5.30 -22.38
CA GLU A 136 -8.02 -5.29 -22.69
C GLU A 136 -8.83 -5.91 -21.54
N GLN A 137 -8.42 -7.08 -21.06
CA GLN A 137 -9.09 -7.77 -19.96
C GLN A 137 -9.00 -6.95 -18.67
N LEU A 138 -7.86 -6.30 -18.42
CA LEU A 138 -7.69 -5.41 -17.28
C LEU A 138 -8.61 -4.20 -17.40
N ALA A 139 -8.72 -3.60 -18.59
CA ALA A 139 -9.61 -2.47 -18.84
C ALA A 139 -11.07 -2.84 -18.55
N THR A 140 -11.58 -3.95 -19.09
CA THR A 140 -12.94 -4.43 -18.82
C THR A 140 -13.18 -4.67 -17.32
N MET A 141 -12.21 -5.32 -16.65
CA MET A 141 -12.32 -5.57 -15.21
C MET A 141 -12.37 -4.28 -14.39
N ILE A 142 -11.55 -3.29 -14.72
CA ILE A 142 -11.48 -2.02 -13.99
C ILE A 142 -12.75 -1.20 -14.18
N VAL A 143 -13.29 -1.15 -15.41
CA VAL A 143 -14.60 -0.52 -15.69
C VAL A 143 -15.70 -1.21 -14.87
N SER A 144 -15.76 -2.54 -14.89
CA SER A 144 -16.74 -3.29 -14.11
C SER A 144 -16.61 -3.04 -12.60
N LEU A 145 -15.39 -2.94 -12.07
CA LEU A 145 -15.18 -2.61 -10.65
C LEU A 145 -15.65 -1.19 -10.31
N ARG A 146 -15.46 -0.24 -11.23
CA ARG A 146 -15.92 1.14 -11.09
C ARG A 146 -17.44 1.22 -11.07
N ASP A 147 -18.10 0.59 -12.04
CA ASP A 147 -19.57 0.62 -12.17
C ASP A 147 -20.26 0.00 -10.96
N ASN A 148 -19.63 -1.00 -10.35
CA ASN A 148 -20.10 -1.63 -9.10
C ASN A 148 -19.70 -0.85 -7.83
N ASN A 149 -19.22 0.40 -7.95
CA ASN A 149 -18.71 1.23 -6.87
C ASN A 149 -17.70 0.49 -5.96
N SER A 150 -16.84 -0.33 -6.55
CA SER A 150 -15.90 -1.19 -5.83
C SER A 150 -14.43 -0.89 -6.13
N LEU A 151 -14.14 0.06 -7.02
CA LEU A 151 -12.79 0.41 -7.48
C LEU A 151 -12.00 1.23 -6.45
N CYS A 152 -12.40 2.49 -6.24
CA CYS A 152 -11.73 3.46 -5.39
C CYS A 152 -12.59 3.89 -4.18
N ILE A 153 -11.95 4.51 -3.19
CA ILE A 153 -12.59 5.17 -2.05
C ILE A 153 -12.73 6.66 -2.41
N ILE A 154 -13.92 7.09 -2.85
CA ILE A 154 -14.15 8.44 -3.43
C ILE A 154 -14.75 9.41 -2.40
N HIS A 155 -15.50 8.93 -1.41
CA HIS A 155 -16.11 9.80 -0.39
C HIS A 155 -15.16 10.01 0.81
N PRO A 156 -14.95 11.26 1.26
CA PRO A 156 -14.08 11.54 2.39
C PRO A 156 -14.61 10.94 3.69
N GLU A 157 -15.93 10.73 3.84
CA GLU A 157 -16.54 10.07 5.02
C GLU A 157 -16.09 8.60 5.18
N ASP A 158 -15.57 7.97 4.12
CA ASP A 158 -14.88 6.67 4.16
C ASP A 158 -13.39 6.84 4.58
N VAL A 159 -13.12 7.86 5.41
CA VAL A 159 -11.84 8.56 5.66
C VAL A 159 -10.64 7.61 5.67
N GLN A 160 -9.73 7.89 4.73
CA GLN A 160 -8.27 7.90 4.89
C GLN A 160 -7.75 6.86 5.90
N GLN A 161 -7.29 5.70 5.40
CA GLN A 161 -6.51 4.81 6.25
C GLN A 161 -5.28 5.60 6.71
N GLU A 162 -5.30 6.15 7.92
CA GLU A 162 -4.07 6.62 8.54
C GLU A 162 -3.18 5.40 8.76
N ALA A 163 -1.87 5.61 8.71
CA ALA A 163 -0.98 4.51 9.00
C ALA A 163 -1.19 4.06 10.46
N ARG A 164 -1.63 2.82 10.63
CA ARG A 164 -2.03 2.27 11.91
C ARG A 164 -0.90 1.42 12.47
N ILE A 165 -0.41 1.79 13.64
CA ILE A 165 0.48 0.93 14.41
C ILE A 165 -0.34 -0.27 14.88
N ILE A 166 0.02 -1.46 14.40
CA ILE A 166 -0.66 -2.72 14.74
C ILE A 166 -0.10 -3.26 16.05
N CYS A 167 1.22 -3.33 16.19
CA CYS A 167 1.87 -3.74 17.42
C CYS A 167 3.30 -3.23 17.56
N SER A 168 3.82 -3.26 18.79
CA SER A 168 5.21 -2.96 19.12
C SER A 168 5.68 -3.88 20.25
N LEU A 169 6.93 -4.34 20.20
CA LEU A 169 7.47 -5.34 21.13
C LEU A 169 8.33 -4.77 22.25
N GLY A 170 8.86 -3.55 22.12
CA GLY A 170 9.65 -2.90 23.18
C GLY A 170 10.91 -3.68 23.58
N LEU A 171 11.65 -4.23 22.61
CA LEU A 171 12.85 -5.01 22.87
C LEU A 171 14.06 -4.08 23.11
N PHE A 172 14.19 -3.57 24.34
CA PHE A 172 15.31 -2.70 24.76
C PHE A 172 16.55 -3.46 25.24
N SER A 173 16.41 -4.78 25.39
CA SER A 173 17.46 -5.75 25.65
C SER A 173 17.16 -6.99 24.83
N VAL A 174 18.18 -7.60 24.21
CA VAL A 174 18.01 -8.87 23.50
C VAL A 174 17.74 -9.96 24.56
N PRO A 175 16.72 -10.83 24.37
CA PRO A 175 16.46 -11.96 25.24
C PRO A 175 17.58 -13.00 25.21
#